data_AF-A0A1J7CZ50-F1
#
_entry.id   AF-A0A1J7CZ50-F1
#
_cell.length_a   1.000
_cell.length_b   1.000
_cell.length_c   1.000
_cell.angle_alpha   90.00
_cell.angle_beta   90.00
_cell.angle_gamma   90.00
#
_symmetry.space_group_name_H-M   'P 1'
#
loop_
_entity.id
_entity.type
_entity.pdbx_description
1 polymer ?
#
loop_
_entity_poly.entity_id
_entity_poly.type
_entity_poly.pdbx_seq_one_letter_code
_entity_poly.pdbx_strand_id
1 'polypeptide(L)'
;MENKKQGHVALFRSLLSKEWAKDTAKLAMWVRLIGEASYKPRTVKFAGKEWHLQLGELVTTTAILARKLCDQDGTEKSKQSVIRMLNFFVREGMITTRGTKLGTVICITNYSQYQIALADTPADTHKSSCDNALEGAPGTPPDTPLEQFLAGTPCDTPADTNKPSAGKASACIPGIPPEARPGEQNKKLVEQEVNNKTHSQLALTANCEKPERRKHIQFDYESYLNVYNDIVGDRLPHAVEVNAQRKRKLKSLVGALATPNLDGFRAYVLAFMAAARPFHFGENDRSWVANFDYLLQRNTLTKIREGTL
;
A
#
# COMPACT_ATOMS: atom_id res chain seq x y z
N MET A 1 -1.24 -27.68 -12.32
CA MET A 1 -0.73 -26.29 -12.35
C MET A 1 0.76 -26.34 -12.14
N GLU A 2 1.56 -25.69 -12.98
CA GLU A 2 3.02 -25.77 -12.91
C GLU A 2 3.61 -24.57 -12.14
N ASN A 3 3.88 -24.77 -10.85
CA ASN A 3 4.62 -23.79 -10.05
C ASN A 3 6.12 -23.88 -10.39
N LYS A 4 6.52 -23.23 -11.48
CA LYS A 4 7.93 -23.10 -11.89
C LYS A 4 8.70 -22.44 -10.75
N LYS A 5 9.65 -23.17 -10.15
CA LYS A 5 10.39 -22.81 -8.92
C LYS A 5 11.34 -21.62 -9.14
N GLN A 6 10.80 -20.44 -9.43
CA GLN A 6 11.54 -19.24 -9.82
C GLN A 6 11.19 -18.07 -8.90
N GLY A 7 12.13 -17.73 -8.02
CA GLY A 7 11.94 -16.74 -6.95
C GLY A 7 11.28 -17.33 -5.71
N HIS A 8 11.55 -16.70 -4.56
CA HIS A 8 10.95 -17.03 -3.27
C HIS A 8 10.72 -15.75 -2.46
N VAL A 9 9.90 -15.86 -1.41
CA VAL A 9 9.61 -14.79 -0.45
C VAL A 9 9.55 -15.43 0.94
N ALA A 10 10.34 -14.92 1.88
CA ALA A 10 10.25 -15.32 3.28
C ALA A 10 9.07 -14.61 3.96
N LEU A 11 8.25 -15.34 4.72
CA LEU A 11 7.18 -14.77 5.56
C LEU A 11 7.37 -15.22 7.01
N PHE A 12 7.47 -14.26 7.94
CA PHE A 12 7.60 -14.55 9.36
C PHE A 12 6.30 -15.18 9.92
N ARG A 13 6.43 -16.30 10.65
CA ARG A 13 5.28 -16.98 11.29
C ARG A 13 4.49 -16.08 12.25
N SER A 14 5.15 -15.09 12.85
CA SER A 14 4.56 -14.04 13.70
C SER A 14 3.63 -13.07 12.97
N LEU A 15 3.47 -13.20 11.65
CA LEU A 15 2.40 -12.56 10.89
C LEU A 15 1.03 -13.19 11.21
N LEU A 16 0.98 -14.53 11.32
CA LEU A 16 -0.27 -15.28 11.48
C LEU A 16 -0.90 -15.11 12.87
N SER A 17 -0.12 -14.66 13.86
CA SER A 17 -0.60 -14.30 15.20
C SER A 17 -1.12 -12.85 15.31
N LYS A 18 -1.20 -12.09 14.19
CA LYS A 18 -1.82 -10.76 14.18
C LYS A 18 -3.33 -10.88 13.92
N GLU A 19 -4.13 -10.20 14.73
CA GLU A 19 -5.60 -10.16 14.58
C GLU A 19 -6.06 -9.78 13.16
N TRP A 20 -5.34 -8.87 12.49
CA TRP A 20 -5.69 -8.48 11.12
C TRP A 20 -5.44 -9.58 10.08
N ALA A 21 -4.56 -10.56 10.34
CA ALA A 21 -4.26 -11.65 9.43
C ALA A 21 -5.36 -12.72 9.40
N LYS A 22 -6.30 -12.69 10.36
CA LYS A 22 -7.55 -13.47 10.32
C LYS A 22 -8.51 -13.01 9.22
N ASP A 23 -8.37 -11.76 8.75
CA ASP A 23 -9.08 -11.26 7.57
C ASP A 23 -8.39 -11.77 6.30
N THR A 24 -9.07 -12.68 5.60
CA THR A 24 -8.57 -13.33 4.38
C THR A 24 -8.22 -12.35 3.27
N ALA A 25 -8.96 -11.24 3.13
CA ALA A 25 -8.72 -10.24 2.10
C ALA A 25 -7.50 -9.36 2.44
N LYS A 26 -7.31 -9.01 3.72
CA LYS A 26 -6.07 -8.33 4.17
C LYS A 26 -4.86 -9.25 4.02
N LEU A 27 -4.95 -10.51 4.46
CA LEU A 27 -3.85 -11.47 4.35
C LEU A 27 -3.46 -11.71 2.88
N ALA A 28 -4.44 -11.95 2.01
CA ALA A 28 -4.21 -12.12 0.57
C ALA A 28 -3.62 -10.85 -0.07
N MET A 29 -4.08 -9.65 0.30
CA MET A 29 -3.46 -8.40 -0.17
C MET A 29 -2.01 -8.29 0.30
N TRP A 30 -1.72 -8.59 1.56
CA TRP A 30 -0.37 -8.44 2.11
C TRP A 30 0.64 -9.40 1.45
N VAL A 31 0.29 -10.69 1.35
CA VAL A 31 1.13 -11.69 0.66
C VAL A 31 1.35 -11.30 -0.80
N ARG A 32 0.31 -10.80 -1.48
CA ARG A 32 0.40 -10.29 -2.85
C ARG A 32 1.32 -9.07 -2.98
N LEU A 33 1.24 -8.11 -2.07
CA LEU A 33 2.10 -6.92 -2.09
C LEU A 33 3.58 -7.33 -1.99
N ILE A 34 3.92 -8.23 -1.05
CA ILE A 34 5.31 -8.73 -0.93
C ILE A 34 5.71 -9.51 -2.20
N GLY A 35 4.85 -10.38 -2.74
CA GLY A 35 5.17 -11.16 -3.94
C GLY A 35 5.31 -10.36 -5.24
N GLU A 36 4.69 -9.18 -5.35
CA GLU A 36 4.75 -8.33 -6.55
C GLU A 36 5.80 -7.20 -6.47
N ALA A 37 6.30 -6.91 -5.26
CA ALA A 37 7.38 -5.96 -5.00
C ALA A 37 8.71 -6.36 -5.65
N SER A 38 9.54 -5.36 -5.94
CA SER A 38 10.82 -5.60 -6.62
C SER A 38 11.89 -6.06 -5.64
N TYR A 39 12.51 -7.21 -5.90
CA TYR A 39 13.63 -7.74 -5.09
C TYR A 39 15.01 -7.17 -5.48
N LYS A 40 15.11 -6.56 -6.66
CA LYS A 40 16.25 -5.75 -7.13
C LYS A 40 15.71 -4.45 -7.74
N PRO A 41 16.45 -3.34 -7.77
CA PRO A 41 16.04 -2.16 -8.53
C PRO A 41 15.77 -2.52 -10.00
N ARG A 42 14.63 -2.10 -10.56
CA ARG A 42 14.23 -2.42 -11.94
C ARG A 42 13.40 -1.31 -12.57
N THR A 43 13.56 -1.08 -13.86
CA THR A 43 12.63 -0.24 -14.65
C THR A 43 11.48 -1.10 -15.15
N VAL A 44 10.23 -0.64 -14.98
CA VAL A 44 9.04 -1.30 -15.54
C VAL A 44 8.20 -0.34 -16.39
N LYS A 45 7.58 -0.86 -17.45
CA LYS A 45 6.59 -0.13 -18.25
C LYS A 45 5.20 -0.35 -17.66
N PHE A 46 4.55 0.73 -17.22
CA PHE A 46 3.23 0.70 -16.58
C PHE A 46 2.44 1.95 -16.97
N ALA A 47 1.19 1.76 -17.41
CA ALA A 47 0.31 2.82 -17.92
C ALA A 47 0.98 3.71 -18.99
N GLY A 48 1.73 3.10 -19.92
CA GLY A 48 2.44 3.79 -21.00
C GLY A 48 3.72 4.53 -20.59
N LYS A 49 4.05 4.59 -19.29
CA LYS A 49 5.23 5.29 -18.76
C LYS A 49 6.26 4.29 -18.18
N GLU A 50 7.53 4.65 -18.19
CA GLU A 50 8.59 3.94 -17.48
C GLU A 50 8.71 4.39 -16.01
N TRP A 51 8.91 3.40 -15.12
CA TRP A 51 8.99 3.59 -13.67
C TRP A 51 10.23 2.87 -13.13
N HIS A 52 11.16 3.62 -12.56
CA HIS A 52 12.32 3.06 -11.85
C HIS A 52 11.89 2.68 -10.42
N LEU A 53 11.63 1.38 -10.20
CA LEU A 53 11.26 0.83 -8.90
C LEU A 53 12.50 0.47 -8.10
N GLN A 54 12.56 0.88 -6.84
CA GLN A 54 13.57 0.45 -5.89
C GLN A 54 13.23 -0.91 -5.25
N LEU A 55 14.16 -1.44 -4.45
CA LEU A 55 13.93 -2.65 -3.65
C LEU A 55 12.73 -2.43 -2.71
N GLY A 56 11.77 -3.35 -2.73
CA GLY A 56 10.51 -3.26 -1.99
C GLY A 56 9.43 -2.40 -2.62
N GLU A 57 9.62 -1.88 -3.84
CA GLU A 57 8.60 -1.10 -4.55
C GLU A 57 7.86 -1.90 -5.64
N LEU A 58 6.58 -1.58 -5.81
CA LEU A 58 5.75 -1.97 -6.96
C LEU A 58 4.89 -0.79 -7.43
N VAL A 59 4.62 -0.71 -8.73
CA VAL A 59 3.63 0.23 -9.30
C VAL A 59 2.35 -0.54 -9.64
N THR A 60 1.21 -0.01 -9.23
CA THR A 60 -0.11 -0.63 -9.45
C THR A 60 -1.23 0.41 -9.46
N THR A 61 -2.48 -0.03 -9.63
CA THR A 61 -3.68 0.80 -9.37
C THR A 61 -4.63 0.07 -8.45
N THR A 62 -5.52 0.81 -7.79
CA THR A 62 -6.62 0.24 -6.99
C THR A 62 -7.52 -0.68 -7.81
N ALA A 63 -7.66 -0.42 -9.11
CA ALA A 63 -8.37 -1.30 -10.04
C ALA A 63 -7.62 -2.62 -10.31
N ILE A 64 -6.29 -2.59 -10.50
CA ILE A 64 -5.51 -3.83 -10.68
C ILE A 64 -5.49 -4.67 -9.39
N LEU A 65 -5.38 -4.03 -8.22
CA LEU A 65 -5.46 -4.73 -6.93
C LEU A 65 -6.86 -5.31 -6.67
N ALA A 66 -7.94 -4.64 -7.12
CA ALA A 66 -9.31 -5.16 -7.06
C ALA A 66 -9.46 -6.48 -7.85
N ARG A 67 -9.05 -6.47 -9.13
CA ARG A 67 -9.09 -7.67 -10.00
C ARG A 67 -8.24 -8.85 -9.51
N LYS A 68 -7.27 -8.58 -8.65
CA LYS A 68 -6.34 -9.57 -8.08
C LYS A 68 -6.76 -10.08 -6.70
N LEU A 69 -7.89 -9.62 -6.18
CA LEU A 69 -8.47 -10.01 -4.91
C LEU A 69 -9.95 -10.32 -5.16
N CYS A 70 -10.25 -11.59 -5.40
CA CYS A 70 -11.61 -12.09 -5.55
C CYS A 70 -12.08 -12.80 -4.28
N ASP A 71 -13.39 -12.81 -4.06
CA ASP A 71 -14.05 -13.70 -3.11
C ASP A 71 -14.21 -15.13 -3.66
N GLN A 72 -14.77 -16.03 -2.86
CA GLN A 72 -14.97 -17.44 -3.24
C GLN A 72 -15.84 -17.58 -4.50
N ASP A 73 -16.81 -16.68 -4.68
CA ASP A 73 -17.69 -16.60 -5.85
C ASP A 73 -17.02 -15.94 -7.08
N GLY A 74 -15.70 -15.77 -7.08
CA GLY A 74 -14.94 -15.10 -8.14
C GLY A 74 -15.11 -13.57 -8.20
N THR A 75 -16.02 -13.00 -7.41
CA THR A 75 -16.34 -11.56 -7.43
C THR A 75 -15.16 -10.69 -6.96
N GLU A 76 -14.80 -9.68 -7.75
CA GLU A 76 -13.70 -8.75 -7.45
C GLU A 76 -13.97 -7.86 -6.22
N LYS A 77 -12.97 -7.65 -5.35
CA LYS A 77 -13.08 -6.68 -4.24
C LYS A 77 -13.21 -5.25 -4.76
N SER A 78 -14.28 -4.56 -4.34
CA SER A 78 -14.52 -3.17 -4.74
C SER A 78 -13.32 -2.23 -4.49
N LYS A 79 -13.12 -1.26 -5.38
CA LYS A 79 -12.02 -0.27 -5.30
C LYS A 79 -11.93 0.42 -3.93
N GLN A 80 -13.08 0.68 -3.29
CA GLN A 80 -13.12 1.29 -1.95
C GLN A 80 -12.69 0.32 -0.83
N SER A 81 -12.95 -0.98 -0.99
CA SER A 81 -12.41 -2.01 -0.09
C SER A 81 -10.88 -2.07 -0.19
N VAL A 82 -10.34 -2.06 -1.41
CA VAL A 82 -8.89 -1.97 -1.66
C VAL A 82 -8.27 -0.73 -1.01
N ILE A 83 -8.88 0.44 -1.17
CA ILE A 83 -8.40 1.68 -0.54
C ILE A 83 -8.42 1.58 0.99
N ARG A 84 -9.45 0.98 1.60
CA ARG A 84 -9.51 0.76 3.06
C ARG A 84 -8.38 -0.17 3.54
N MET A 85 -8.08 -1.23 2.79
CA MET A 85 -6.99 -2.17 3.13
C MET A 85 -5.61 -1.53 2.98
N LEU A 86 -5.37 -0.76 1.91
CA LEU A 86 -4.13 0.01 1.76
C LEU A 86 -3.95 1.04 2.88
N ASN A 87 -4.99 1.81 3.20
CA ASN A 87 -4.95 2.79 4.29
C ASN A 87 -4.76 2.14 5.68
N PHE A 88 -5.21 0.90 5.87
CA PHE A 88 -4.87 0.10 7.04
C PHE A 88 -3.36 -0.17 7.09
N PHE A 89 -2.76 -0.75 6.05
CA PHE A 89 -1.32 -1.04 6.04
C PHE A 89 -0.43 0.20 6.13
N VAL A 90 -0.86 1.35 5.60
CA VAL A 90 -0.18 2.65 5.82
C VAL A 90 -0.23 3.07 7.29
N ARG A 91 -1.38 2.89 7.96
CA ARG A 91 -1.54 3.24 9.38
C ARG A 91 -0.73 2.33 10.31
N GLU A 92 -0.64 1.04 10.00
CA GLU A 92 0.22 0.09 10.73
C GLU A 92 1.72 0.23 10.39
N GLY A 93 2.10 1.20 9.53
CA GLY A 93 3.49 1.46 9.14
C GLY A 93 4.12 0.40 8.22
N MET A 94 3.31 -0.53 7.70
CA MET A 94 3.76 -1.67 6.89
C MET A 94 4.08 -1.31 5.44
N ILE A 95 3.41 -0.29 4.90
CA ILE A 95 3.69 0.29 3.57
C ILE A 95 3.67 1.81 3.59
N THR A 96 4.29 2.41 2.57
CA THR A 96 4.03 3.80 2.16
C THR A 96 3.54 3.83 0.71
N THR A 97 2.78 4.86 0.33
CA THR A 97 2.15 4.97 -0.99
C THR A 97 2.39 6.32 -1.63
N ARG A 98 2.87 6.34 -2.88
CA ARG A 98 3.10 7.53 -3.70
C ARG A 98 2.17 7.49 -4.92
N GLY A 99 1.04 8.19 -4.82
CA GLY A 99 -0.01 8.24 -5.85
C GLY A 99 0.28 9.26 -6.95
N THR A 100 -0.05 8.92 -8.20
CA THR A 100 -0.02 9.81 -9.36
C THR A 100 -1.27 9.60 -10.23
N LYS A 101 -1.50 10.47 -11.23
CA LYS A 101 -2.60 10.30 -12.21
C LYS A 101 -2.53 8.98 -13.00
N LEU A 102 -1.35 8.36 -13.14
CA LEU A 102 -1.12 7.16 -13.96
C LEU A 102 -1.06 5.85 -13.14
N GLY A 103 -0.83 5.95 -11.83
CA GLY A 103 -0.61 4.79 -10.96
C GLY A 103 -0.09 5.18 -9.59
N THR A 104 -0.13 4.23 -8.66
CA THR A 104 0.39 4.36 -7.30
C THR A 104 1.61 3.45 -7.14
N VAL A 105 2.74 4.03 -6.76
CA VAL A 105 3.88 3.26 -6.27
C VAL A 105 3.65 2.93 -4.79
N ILE A 106 3.74 1.65 -4.44
CA ILE A 106 3.67 1.15 -3.07
C ILE A 106 5.07 0.68 -2.68
N CYS A 107 5.58 1.16 -1.55
CA CYS A 107 6.87 0.78 -1.00
C CYS A 107 6.65 0.04 0.33
N ILE A 108 7.25 -1.15 0.48
CA ILE A 108 7.09 -2.02 1.65
C ILE A 108 8.18 -1.76 2.68
N THR A 109 7.78 -1.47 3.92
CA THR A 109 8.72 -1.22 5.02
C THR A 109 9.53 -2.48 5.33
N ASN A 110 10.86 -2.33 5.46
CA ASN A 110 11.81 -3.42 5.74
C ASN A 110 11.77 -4.60 4.74
N TYR A 111 11.46 -4.35 3.46
CA TYR A 111 11.28 -5.41 2.46
C TYR A 111 12.45 -6.42 2.35
N SER A 112 13.69 -6.00 2.60
CA SER A 112 14.87 -6.87 2.64
C SER A 112 14.74 -8.06 3.61
N GLN A 113 13.98 -7.92 4.70
CA GLN A 113 13.71 -9.00 5.66
C GLN A 113 12.86 -10.14 5.07
N TYR A 114 12.07 -9.84 4.04
CA TYR A 114 11.26 -10.81 3.28
C TYR A 114 12.03 -11.39 2.07
N GLN A 115 13.25 -10.91 1.84
CA GLN A 115 14.21 -11.34 0.82
C GLN A 115 15.46 -11.99 1.43
N ILE A 116 15.37 -12.43 2.69
CA ILE A 116 16.36 -13.34 3.27
C ILE A 116 16.21 -14.68 2.54
N ALA A 117 17.05 -14.88 1.53
CA ALA A 117 17.34 -16.22 1.07
C ALA A 117 17.97 -16.99 2.24
N LEU A 118 17.47 -18.20 2.50
CA LEU A 118 18.35 -19.24 2.99
C LEU A 118 19.40 -19.40 1.90
N ALA A 119 20.63 -18.94 2.18
CA ALA A 119 21.72 -19.17 1.26
C ALA A 119 21.96 -20.68 1.20
N ASP A 120 21.92 -21.23 -0.02
CA ASP A 120 22.41 -22.58 -0.26
C ASP A 120 23.92 -22.55 -0.02
N THR A 121 24.34 -22.82 1.23
CA THR A 121 25.74 -23.06 1.56
C THR A 121 26.21 -24.21 0.67
N PRO A 122 27.25 -24.03 -0.17
CA PRO A 122 27.74 -25.12 -1.01
C PRO A 122 28.14 -26.28 -0.10
N ALA A 123 27.71 -27.48 -0.48
CA ALA A 123 27.80 -28.65 0.39
C ALA A 123 29.26 -29.01 0.65
N ASP A 124 29.63 -29.11 1.93
CA ASP A 124 30.83 -29.83 2.32
C ASP A 124 30.59 -30.72 3.55
N THR A 125 30.53 -32.01 3.24
CA THR A 125 31.05 -33.13 4.03
C THR A 125 31.25 -32.94 5.54
N HIS A 126 30.24 -33.29 6.33
CA HIS A 126 30.48 -33.81 7.68
C HIS A 126 29.87 -35.20 7.84
N LYS A 127 30.68 -36.12 8.37
CA LYS A 127 30.37 -37.56 8.45
C LYS A 127 29.12 -37.82 9.30
N SER A 128 28.30 -38.77 8.86
CA SER A 128 27.54 -39.59 9.80
C SER A 128 28.52 -40.39 10.66
N SER A 129 28.43 -40.26 11.98
CA SER A 129 29.17 -41.09 12.93
C SER A 129 28.44 -41.08 14.28
N CYS A 130 27.71 -42.16 14.53
CA CYS A 130 27.17 -42.52 15.84
C CYS A 130 26.93 -44.04 15.87
N ASP A 131 28.01 -44.79 15.94
CA ASP A 131 28.05 -46.23 16.26
C ASP A 131 27.54 -46.44 17.71
N ASN A 132 27.03 -47.58 18.20
CA ASN A 132 27.21 -49.00 17.83
C ASN A 132 25.98 -49.87 18.24
N ALA A 133 25.81 -51.03 17.58
CA ALA A 133 25.43 -52.37 18.13
C ALA A 133 25.12 -53.33 16.95
N LEU A 134 25.85 -54.43 16.69
CA LEU A 134 25.78 -55.79 17.30
C LEU A 134 24.36 -56.42 17.28
N GLU A 135 24.08 -57.62 16.74
CA GLU A 135 24.80 -58.67 15.98
C GLU A 135 23.87 -59.17 14.82
N GLY A 136 24.18 -60.09 13.89
CA GLY A 136 25.26 -61.07 13.71
C GLY A 136 25.25 -61.67 12.27
N ALA A 137 25.94 -62.80 12.05
CA ALA A 137 26.30 -63.34 10.71
C ALA A 137 25.54 -64.65 10.32
N PRO A 138 25.93 -65.45 9.30
CA PRO A 138 26.45 -65.16 7.93
C PRO A 138 25.63 -65.85 6.80
N GLY A 139 25.91 -65.57 5.51
CA GLY A 139 25.35 -66.34 4.37
C GLY A 139 25.94 -66.00 2.98
N THR A 140 26.29 -67.04 2.20
CA THR A 140 27.01 -66.98 0.89
C THR A 140 26.07 -66.81 -0.32
N PRO A 141 26.46 -66.09 -1.41
CA PRO A 141 25.70 -66.04 -2.68
C PRO A 141 25.93 -67.31 -3.55
N PRO A 142 25.12 -67.59 -4.60
CA PRO A 142 25.50 -67.12 -5.96
C PRO A 142 24.33 -66.89 -6.98
N ASP A 143 24.73 -66.58 -8.21
CA ASP A 143 24.12 -66.92 -9.52
C ASP A 143 22.99 -66.11 -10.24
N THR A 144 23.43 -65.13 -11.04
CA THR A 144 23.39 -65.03 -12.54
C THR A 144 22.05 -65.27 -13.35
N PRO A 145 21.96 -65.22 -14.72
CA PRO A 145 21.14 -64.16 -15.36
C PRO A 145 20.11 -64.61 -16.44
N LEU A 146 19.31 -63.65 -16.92
CA LEU A 146 18.85 -63.51 -18.32
C LEU A 146 18.90 -62.01 -18.69
N GLU A 147 19.40 -61.51 -19.83
CA GLU A 147 19.19 -61.87 -21.26
C GLU A 147 17.76 -61.50 -21.74
N GLN A 148 17.52 -60.84 -22.88
CA GLN A 148 18.41 -60.22 -23.89
C GLN A 148 17.57 -59.32 -24.85
N PHE A 149 18.20 -58.33 -25.50
CA PHE A 149 17.80 -57.75 -26.81
C PHE A 149 16.38 -57.10 -26.96
N LEU A 150 16.04 -56.33 -28.02
CA LEU A 150 16.79 -55.79 -29.17
C LEU A 150 16.26 -54.38 -29.53
N ALA A 151 17.00 -53.66 -30.38
CA ALA A 151 16.66 -52.32 -30.87
C ALA A 151 15.65 -52.31 -32.04
N GLY A 152 15.01 -51.16 -32.29
CA GLY A 152 14.18 -50.91 -33.48
C GLY A 152 13.70 -49.46 -33.55
N THR A 153 13.79 -48.84 -34.74
CA THR A 153 13.52 -47.40 -34.96
C THR A 153 12.29 -47.20 -35.89
N PRO A 154 12.12 -46.07 -36.62
CA PRO A 154 10.94 -45.18 -36.53
C PRO A 154 9.78 -45.52 -37.50
N CYS A 155 8.67 -44.76 -37.42
CA CYS A 155 7.92 -44.34 -38.61
C CYS A 155 6.99 -43.12 -38.40
N ASP A 156 6.42 -42.65 -39.50
CA ASP A 156 5.83 -41.33 -39.75
C ASP A 156 4.30 -41.15 -39.52
N THR A 157 3.88 -39.89 -39.28
CA THR A 157 3.00 -39.01 -40.12
C THR A 157 1.98 -39.72 -41.06
N PRO A 158 0.69 -39.28 -41.25
CA PRO A 158 0.30 -37.87 -41.53
C PRO A 158 -1.16 -37.38 -41.21
N ALA A 159 -1.47 -36.15 -41.69
CA ALA A 159 -2.79 -35.60 -42.10
C ALA A 159 -3.87 -35.27 -41.02
N ASP A 160 -4.92 -34.45 -41.26
CA ASP A 160 -5.18 -33.22 -42.07
C ASP A 160 -6.62 -32.74 -41.67
N THR A 161 -6.97 -31.47 -41.41
CA THR A 161 -7.63 -30.58 -42.39
C THR A 161 -8.14 -29.24 -41.82
N ASN A 162 -7.97 -28.20 -42.63
CA ASN A 162 -8.81 -27.02 -42.94
C ASN A 162 -9.82 -26.31 -41.98
N LYS A 163 -9.67 -24.97 -42.06
CA LYS A 163 -10.58 -23.81 -41.89
C LYS A 163 -12.02 -23.98 -42.47
N PRO A 164 -13.02 -23.18 -42.06
CA PRO A 164 -13.33 -21.90 -42.77
C PRO A 164 -13.94 -20.76 -41.89
N SER A 165 -14.42 -19.60 -42.42
CA SER A 165 -13.55 -18.49 -42.91
C SER A 165 -14.15 -17.04 -43.00
N ALA A 166 -15.45 -16.73 -42.82
CA ALA A 166 -16.03 -15.43 -43.27
C ALA A 166 -17.20 -14.86 -42.42
N GLY A 167 -17.55 -13.55 -42.47
CA GLY A 167 -16.84 -12.36 -42.99
C GLY A 167 -17.62 -11.35 -43.90
N LYS A 168 -17.63 -10.05 -43.53
CA LYS A 168 -17.86 -8.77 -44.32
C LYS A 168 -17.84 -7.55 -43.34
N ALA A 169 -17.50 -6.27 -43.60
CA ALA A 169 -17.31 -5.36 -44.77
C ALA A 169 -18.61 -4.66 -45.28
N SER A 170 -18.68 -3.36 -45.65
CA SER A 170 -17.77 -2.16 -45.70
C SER A 170 -18.60 -0.90 -46.16
N ALA A 171 -18.21 0.41 -46.17
CA ALA A 171 -17.17 1.26 -45.54
C ALA A 171 -17.44 2.78 -45.94
N CYS A 172 -16.41 3.66 -46.01
CA CYS A 172 -16.30 4.99 -46.70
C CYS A 172 -16.46 6.34 -45.92
N ILE A 173 -15.79 7.40 -46.46
CA ILE A 173 -15.57 8.81 -46.00
C ILE A 173 -15.34 9.69 -47.26
N PRO A 174 -15.78 10.98 -47.34
CA PRO A 174 -14.82 12.10 -47.53
C PRO A 174 -15.22 13.50 -46.97
N GLY A 175 -14.21 14.31 -46.60
CA GLY A 175 -14.31 15.72 -46.17
C GLY A 175 -14.08 15.96 -44.66
N ILE A 176 -13.03 16.61 -44.11
CA ILE A 176 -11.75 17.23 -44.57
C ILE A 176 -11.53 18.72 -44.15
N PRO A 177 -11.68 19.78 -44.99
CA PRO A 177 -11.15 21.15 -44.69
C PRO A 177 -12.23 22.18 -44.27
N PRO A 178 -11.90 23.45 -43.88
CA PRO A 178 -10.61 24.07 -43.47
C PRO A 178 -10.67 24.47 -41.96
N GLU A 179 -10.04 25.46 -41.30
CA GLU A 179 -9.01 26.52 -41.55
C GLU A 179 -8.25 26.75 -40.18
N ALA A 180 -7.69 27.86 -39.64
CA ALA A 180 -7.43 29.28 -39.95
C ALA A 180 -6.18 29.78 -39.16
N ARG A 181 -5.77 31.06 -39.28
CA ARG A 181 -4.69 31.77 -38.50
C ARG A 181 -4.70 33.30 -38.77
N PRO A 182 -3.87 34.21 -38.16
CA PRO A 182 -2.53 34.03 -37.54
C PRO A 182 -2.26 34.76 -36.18
N GLY A 183 -0.98 34.78 -35.75
CA GLY A 183 -0.43 35.45 -34.54
C GLY A 183 0.37 34.46 -33.66
N GLU A 184 1.71 34.38 -33.65
CA GLU A 184 2.76 35.35 -33.25
C GLU A 184 2.80 35.63 -31.73
N GLN A 185 3.94 35.63 -31.01
CA GLN A 185 5.38 35.50 -31.37
C GLN A 185 6.26 35.20 -30.12
N ASN A 186 7.40 34.50 -30.27
CA ASN A 186 8.62 34.58 -29.41
C ASN A 186 8.53 34.08 -27.93
N LYS A 187 9.62 33.74 -27.18
CA LYS A 187 11.10 33.77 -27.39
C LYS A 187 11.84 32.76 -26.47
N LYS A 188 13.03 32.29 -26.90
CA LYS A 188 14.24 31.77 -26.17
C LYS A 188 14.09 30.96 -24.85
N LEU A 189 14.62 29.73 -24.69
CA LEU A 189 16.01 29.20 -24.80
C LEU A 189 16.85 29.36 -23.52
N VAL A 190 17.28 28.23 -22.93
CA VAL A 190 18.68 27.90 -22.56
C VAL A 190 18.78 26.39 -22.28
N GLU A 191 19.72 25.74 -22.95
CA GLU A 191 20.31 24.45 -22.56
C GLU A 191 21.79 24.72 -22.27
N GLN A 192 22.39 24.00 -21.33
CA GLN A 192 23.83 23.71 -21.38
C GLN A 192 24.16 22.43 -20.58
N GLU A 193 25.13 21.68 -21.09
CA GLU A 193 25.49 20.32 -20.68
C GLU A 193 26.95 20.30 -20.14
N VAL A 194 27.66 19.17 -20.26
CA VAL A 194 29.02 18.89 -19.76
C VAL A 194 29.06 18.65 -18.24
N ASN A 195 29.05 17.43 -17.70
CA ASN A 195 29.71 16.14 -18.03
C ASN A 195 31.24 16.11 -17.81
N ASN A 196 31.66 15.48 -16.72
CA ASN A 196 32.97 14.84 -16.60
C ASN A 196 32.86 13.49 -15.87
N LYS A 197 33.49 12.47 -16.44
CA LYS A 197 33.33 11.04 -16.12
C LYS A 197 34.71 10.48 -15.77
N THR A 198 34.84 9.66 -14.72
CA THR A 198 35.65 8.39 -14.71
C THR A 198 35.62 7.69 -13.34
N HIS A 199 34.76 6.68 -13.26
CA HIS A 199 34.96 5.33 -12.70
C HIS A 199 36.19 5.01 -11.81
N SER A 200 35.94 4.64 -10.54
CA SER A 200 36.62 3.50 -9.88
C SER A 200 35.85 2.91 -8.67
N GLN A 201 35.70 1.58 -8.70
CA GLN A 201 35.60 0.60 -7.58
C GLN A 201 34.79 0.87 -6.29
N LEU A 202 33.67 0.13 -6.18
CA LEU A 202 33.24 -0.69 -5.03
C LEU A 202 33.57 -0.27 -3.58
N ALA A 203 32.56 0.23 -2.86
CA ALA A 203 32.41 0.02 -1.41
C ALA A 203 30.93 -0.15 -1.02
N LEU A 204 30.60 -1.15 -0.20
CA LEU A 204 29.22 -1.49 0.21
C LEU A 204 28.83 -0.80 1.54
N THR A 205 28.48 0.49 1.48
CA THR A 205 27.83 1.18 2.61
C THR A 205 26.62 1.99 2.15
N ALA A 206 25.45 1.37 2.16
CA ALA A 206 24.17 2.04 1.92
C ALA A 206 23.74 2.86 3.15
N ASN A 207 24.49 3.93 3.43
CA ASN A 207 24.04 5.01 4.31
C ASN A 207 22.92 5.80 3.62
N CYS A 208 21.73 5.20 3.56
CA CYS A 208 20.51 5.99 3.54
C CYS A 208 20.51 6.81 4.83
N GLU A 209 20.85 8.09 4.72
CA GLU A 209 20.62 9.04 5.81
C GLU A 209 19.16 8.93 6.23
N LYS A 210 18.99 8.42 7.44
CA LYS A 210 17.71 8.10 8.02
C LYS A 210 16.91 9.40 8.06
N PRO A 211 15.81 9.55 7.29
CA PRO A 211 15.02 10.78 7.34
C PRO A 211 14.62 10.99 8.80
N GLU A 212 15.12 12.07 9.40
CA GLU A 212 15.14 12.26 10.85
C GLU A 212 13.74 11.96 11.38
N ARG A 213 13.62 10.97 12.28
CA ARG A 213 12.32 10.32 12.57
C ARG A 213 11.31 11.41 12.87
N ARG A 214 10.39 11.68 11.93
CA ARG A 214 9.39 12.76 12.06
C ARG A 214 8.79 12.64 13.44
N LYS A 215 9.15 13.60 14.31
CA LYS A 215 8.90 13.50 15.77
C LYS A 215 7.45 13.10 15.92
N HIS A 216 7.18 11.96 16.54
CA HIS A 216 5.82 11.45 16.65
C HIS A 216 5.05 12.44 17.51
N ILE A 217 4.34 13.37 16.84
CA ILE A 217 3.56 14.41 17.50
C ILE A 217 2.47 13.69 18.27
N GLN A 218 2.74 13.49 19.57
CA GLN A 218 1.74 13.01 20.50
C GLN A 218 0.62 14.04 20.48
N PHE A 219 -0.48 13.67 19.84
CA PHE A 219 -1.66 14.50 19.82
C PHE A 219 -2.28 14.35 21.21
N ASP A 220 -1.87 15.22 22.13
CA ASP A 220 -2.36 15.22 23.51
C ASP A 220 -3.82 15.68 23.53
N TYR A 221 -4.72 14.71 23.42
CA TYR A 221 -6.16 14.95 23.43
C TYR A 221 -6.69 15.43 24.78
N GLU A 222 -5.95 15.23 25.87
CA GLU A 222 -6.39 15.60 27.23
C GLU A 222 -6.18 17.10 27.46
N SER A 223 -5.07 17.67 26.98
CA SER A 223 -4.90 19.12 26.91
C SER A 223 -6.02 19.82 26.12
N TYR A 224 -6.47 19.29 24.96
CA TYR A 224 -7.62 19.88 24.24
C TYR A 224 -8.95 19.75 25.01
N LEU A 225 -9.12 18.69 25.82
CA LEU A 225 -10.32 18.48 26.64
C LEU A 225 -10.37 19.49 27.80
N ASN A 226 -9.23 19.64 28.48
CA ASN A 226 -9.05 20.59 29.58
C ASN A 226 -9.22 22.03 29.10
N VAL A 227 -8.64 22.39 27.95
CA VAL A 227 -8.82 23.71 27.31
C VAL A 227 -10.29 23.97 26.95
N TYR A 228 -11.07 22.97 26.53
CA TYR A 228 -12.51 23.15 26.33
C TYR A 228 -13.23 23.41 27.67
N ASN A 229 -13.02 22.56 28.68
CA ASN A 229 -13.68 22.68 29.99
C ASN A 229 -13.35 24.03 30.68
N ASP A 230 -12.09 24.49 30.62
CA ASP A 230 -11.59 25.79 31.10
C ASP A 230 -12.35 26.98 30.47
N ILE A 231 -12.52 26.98 29.14
CA ILE A 231 -13.12 28.11 28.42
C ILE A 231 -14.64 28.16 28.59
N VAL A 232 -15.32 27.01 28.67
CA VAL A 232 -16.79 27.00 28.78
C VAL A 232 -17.27 27.27 30.21
N GLY A 233 -16.47 26.91 31.22
CA GLY A 233 -16.86 27.00 32.63
C GLY A 233 -18.21 26.32 32.87
N ASP A 234 -19.08 26.92 33.68
CA ASP A 234 -20.40 26.36 33.99
C ASP A 234 -21.45 26.59 32.89
N ARG A 235 -21.08 27.25 31.76
CA ARG A 235 -22.04 27.62 30.71
C ARG A 235 -22.43 26.49 29.77
N LEU A 236 -21.59 25.46 29.62
CA LEU A 236 -21.84 24.30 28.75
C LEU A 236 -21.35 23.00 29.41
N PRO A 237 -21.97 21.83 29.13
CA PRO A 237 -21.55 20.56 29.72
C PRO A 237 -20.09 20.22 29.45
N HIS A 238 -19.35 19.92 30.51
CA HIS A 238 -17.95 19.49 30.46
C HIS A 238 -17.81 18.13 29.77
N ALA A 239 -16.69 17.95 29.09
CA ALA A 239 -16.31 16.67 28.50
C ALA A 239 -15.43 15.89 29.49
N VAL A 240 -15.95 14.78 30.02
CA VAL A 240 -15.24 13.91 30.98
C VAL A 240 -14.26 12.95 30.30
N GLU A 241 -14.62 12.42 29.12
CA GLU A 241 -13.85 11.36 28.46
C GLU A 241 -13.47 11.65 27.01
N VAL A 242 -12.26 11.22 26.62
CA VAL A 242 -11.76 11.27 25.25
C VAL A 242 -11.99 9.95 24.49
N ASN A 243 -13.25 9.62 24.23
CA ASN A 243 -13.67 8.50 23.39
C ASN A 243 -12.97 8.51 22.01
N ALA A 244 -12.67 7.34 21.44
CA ALA A 244 -12.05 7.19 20.11
C ALA A 244 -12.80 7.93 18.98
N GLN A 245 -14.12 8.12 19.08
CA GLN A 245 -14.88 8.96 18.15
C GLN A 245 -14.52 10.46 18.30
N ARG A 246 -14.43 10.96 19.54
CA ARG A 246 -13.98 12.33 19.84
C ARG A 246 -12.55 12.55 19.35
N LYS A 247 -11.63 11.61 19.59
CA LYS A 247 -10.25 11.63 19.07
C LYS A 247 -10.21 11.82 17.55
N ARG A 248 -11.07 11.12 16.79
CA ARG A 248 -11.19 11.27 15.33
C ARG A 248 -11.78 12.61 14.91
N LYS A 249 -12.89 13.05 15.53
CA LYS A 249 -13.53 14.34 15.23
C LYS A 249 -12.58 15.51 15.51
N LEU A 250 -11.98 15.56 16.70
CA LEU A 250 -11.08 16.63 17.14
C LEU A 250 -9.84 16.74 16.23
N LYS A 251 -9.19 15.62 15.88
CA LYS A 251 -8.07 15.63 14.93
C LYS A 251 -8.48 16.12 13.53
N SER A 252 -9.73 15.86 13.12
CA SER A 252 -10.31 16.33 11.84
C SER A 252 -10.77 17.80 11.87
N LEU A 253 -11.03 18.34 13.06
CA LEU A 253 -11.35 19.75 13.32
C LEU A 253 -10.07 20.59 13.37
N VAL A 254 -9.11 20.23 14.23
CA VAL A 254 -7.84 20.96 14.42
C VAL A 254 -7.05 21.03 13.10
N GLY A 255 -7.06 19.96 12.30
CA GLY A 255 -6.47 19.97 10.95
C GLY A 255 -7.22 20.81 9.89
N ALA A 256 -8.28 21.54 10.27
CA ALA A 256 -9.03 22.48 9.43
C ALA A 256 -9.08 23.92 10.00
N LEU A 257 -8.43 24.15 11.15
CA LEU A 257 -8.18 25.48 11.71
C LEU A 257 -7.01 26.15 10.97
N ALA A 258 -6.90 27.48 11.05
CA ALA A 258 -5.76 28.20 10.49
C ALA A 258 -4.44 27.85 11.22
N THR A 259 -4.52 27.71 12.55
CA THR A 259 -3.45 27.21 13.42
C THR A 259 -3.82 25.81 13.93
N PRO A 260 -3.19 24.73 13.43
CA PRO A 260 -3.56 23.36 13.79
C PRO A 260 -2.90 22.90 15.10
N ASN A 261 -3.07 23.68 16.17
CA ASN A 261 -2.51 23.46 17.50
C ASN A 261 -3.52 23.78 18.63
N LEU A 262 -3.05 23.72 19.88
CA LEU A 262 -3.87 24.02 21.07
C LEU A 262 -4.39 25.47 21.06
N ASP A 263 -3.57 26.45 20.68
CA ASP A 263 -3.96 27.86 20.66
C ASP A 263 -5.05 28.15 19.61
N GLY A 264 -4.96 27.52 18.43
CA GLY A 264 -6.01 27.58 17.43
C GLY A 264 -7.33 26.98 17.91
N PHE A 265 -7.27 25.89 18.67
CA PHE A 265 -8.48 25.32 19.29
C PHE A 265 -9.03 26.20 20.43
N ARG A 266 -8.16 26.81 21.24
CA ARG A 266 -8.55 27.80 22.26
C ARG A 266 -9.26 28.99 21.62
N ALA A 267 -8.68 29.57 20.57
CA ALA A 267 -9.30 30.64 19.79
C ALA A 267 -10.62 30.22 19.14
N TYR A 268 -10.73 28.97 18.66
CA TYR A 268 -11.97 28.41 18.12
C TYR A 268 -13.09 28.30 19.16
N VAL A 269 -12.81 27.77 20.36
CA VAL A 269 -13.82 27.67 21.43
C VAL A 269 -14.21 29.06 21.93
N LEU A 270 -13.26 29.99 22.09
CA LEU A 270 -13.56 31.39 22.42
C LEU A 270 -14.44 32.07 21.35
N ALA A 271 -14.16 31.84 20.07
CA ALA A 271 -15.00 32.35 18.98
C ALA A 271 -16.41 31.74 18.97
N PHE A 272 -16.57 30.46 19.33
CA PHE A 272 -17.89 29.88 19.57
C PHE A 272 -18.60 30.57 20.74
N MET A 273 -17.94 30.72 21.90
CA MET A 273 -18.54 31.35 23.08
C MET A 273 -18.95 32.82 22.85
N ALA A 274 -18.25 33.54 21.97
CA ALA A 274 -18.59 34.92 21.60
C ALA A 274 -19.68 35.04 20.53
N ALA A 275 -19.80 34.07 19.61
CA ALA A 275 -20.77 34.10 18.51
C ALA A 275 -22.06 33.31 18.79
N ALA A 276 -22.08 32.45 19.81
CA ALA A 276 -23.21 31.57 20.10
C ALA A 276 -24.41 32.34 20.66
N ARG A 277 -25.57 32.16 20.02
CA ARG A 277 -26.86 32.67 20.54
C ARG A 277 -27.25 31.97 21.86
N PRO A 278 -28.04 32.63 22.74
CA PRO A 278 -28.64 32.05 23.95
C PRO A 278 -29.19 30.62 23.80
N PHE A 279 -29.82 30.32 22.67
CA PHE A 279 -30.27 28.98 22.27
C PHE A 279 -29.23 27.87 22.52
N HIS A 280 -27.94 28.12 22.30
CA HIS A 280 -26.86 27.15 22.48
C HIS A 280 -26.50 26.88 23.95
N PHE A 281 -26.87 27.78 24.87
CA PHE A 281 -26.60 27.68 26.31
C PHE A 281 -27.79 27.09 27.09
N GLY A 282 -28.85 26.65 26.41
CA GLY A 282 -30.05 26.07 27.03
C GLY A 282 -31.26 27.00 27.11
N GLU A 283 -31.15 28.25 26.65
CA GLU A 283 -32.29 29.18 26.58
C GLU A 283 -33.19 28.83 25.38
N ASN A 284 -33.92 27.71 25.51
CA ASN A 284 -34.92 27.22 24.55
C ASN A 284 -35.91 26.23 25.22
N ASP A 285 -37.12 26.16 24.66
CA ASP A 285 -38.25 25.33 25.15
C ASP A 285 -37.99 23.80 25.13
N ARG A 286 -36.81 23.36 24.67
CA ARG A 286 -36.46 21.97 24.40
C ARG A 286 -35.26 21.49 25.21
N SER A 287 -34.82 22.29 26.20
CA SER A 287 -33.67 22.05 27.08
C SER A 287 -32.38 21.61 26.37
N TRP A 288 -32.21 21.99 25.10
CA TRP A 288 -31.06 21.61 24.30
C TRP A 288 -29.87 22.52 24.61
N VAL A 289 -28.71 21.93 24.92
CA VAL A 289 -27.46 22.66 25.17
C VAL A 289 -26.38 22.16 24.22
N ALA A 290 -25.58 23.07 23.69
CA ALA A 290 -24.41 22.73 22.89
C ALA A 290 -23.39 21.97 23.75
N ASN A 291 -23.02 20.76 23.33
CA ASN A 291 -22.00 19.97 24.00
C ASN A 291 -20.71 19.93 23.17
N PHE A 292 -19.63 19.41 23.77
CA PHE A 292 -18.35 19.21 23.11
C PHE A 292 -18.47 18.54 21.72
N ASP A 293 -19.34 17.52 21.59
CA ASP A 293 -19.57 16.81 20.33
C ASP A 293 -20.29 17.61 19.24
N TYR A 294 -20.93 18.74 19.58
CA TYR A 294 -21.43 19.77 18.65
C TYR A 294 -20.32 20.74 18.21
N LEU A 295 -19.46 21.20 19.12
CA LEU A 295 -18.28 22.01 18.77
C LEU A 295 -17.27 21.22 17.91
N LEU A 296 -17.23 19.89 18.04
CA LEU A 296 -16.40 19.02 17.20
C LEU A 296 -16.94 18.77 15.77
N GLN A 297 -18.06 19.38 15.36
CA GLN A 297 -18.59 19.26 14.00
C GLN A 297 -17.98 20.31 13.05
N ARG A 298 -17.63 19.90 11.82
CA ARG A 298 -17.17 20.86 10.80
C ARG A 298 -18.22 21.92 10.46
N ASN A 299 -19.50 21.57 10.49
CA ASN A 299 -20.57 22.51 10.18
C ASN A 299 -20.60 23.67 11.20
N THR A 300 -20.29 23.41 12.47
CA THR A 300 -20.15 24.45 13.51
C THR A 300 -18.96 25.37 13.22
N LEU A 301 -17.82 24.81 12.79
CA LEU A 301 -16.66 25.60 12.33
C LEU A 301 -16.96 26.43 11.08
N THR A 302 -17.74 25.91 10.14
CA THR A 302 -18.22 26.68 8.97
C THR A 302 -19.09 27.85 9.44
N LYS A 303 -20.11 27.60 10.29
CA LYS A 303 -20.99 28.65 10.82
C LYS A 303 -20.24 29.78 11.54
N ILE A 304 -19.26 29.45 12.39
CA ILE A 304 -18.44 30.46 13.09
C ILE A 304 -17.65 31.32 12.09
N ARG A 305 -17.11 30.73 11.01
CA ARG A 305 -16.35 31.46 9.98
C ARG A 305 -17.24 32.32 9.08
N GLU A 306 -18.51 31.95 8.93
CA GLU A 306 -19.52 32.68 8.15
C GLU A 306 -20.34 33.68 8.98
N GLY A 307 -20.23 33.66 10.32
CA GLY A 307 -21.08 34.45 11.21
C GLY A 307 -22.54 33.97 11.29
N THR A 308 -22.83 32.74 10.85
CA THR A 308 -24.18 32.15 10.70
C THR A 308 -24.57 31.23 11.87
N LEU A 309 -23.95 31.42 13.03
CA LEU A 309 -24.23 30.69 14.27
C LEU A 309 -25.56 31.14 14.92
#